data_AF-A0AAE1ZHB5-F1
#
_entry.id   AF-A0AAE1ZHB5-F1
#
_cell.length_a   1.000
_cell.length_b   1.000
_cell.length_c   1.000
_cell.angle_alpha   90.00
_cell.angle_beta   90.00
_cell.angle_gamma   90.00
#
_symmetry.space_group_name_H-M   'P 1'
#
loop_
_entity.id
_entity.type
_entity.pdbx_description
1 polymer ?
#
loop_
_entity_poly.entity_id
_entity_poly.type
_entity_poly.pdbx_seq_one_letter_code
_entity_poly.pdbx_strand_id
1 'polypeptide(L)'
;MTYRRLRVLVIVFVATWILCSTFIYYNYKTDVNTNERGKFTSDLLHFDIKVLAPNSTCRHVKQSPILLADELGYLCNYFTLLTNSCCPFETQRFVCHSCKFNHCCSVYEHCVSCCLNPTNKPLWDQVIQNANANSRRHLKLAIDAFEFCVAVCRTSSLTVLHENKYRNLNEIYCFGLETPNI
;
A
#
# COMPACT_ATOMS: atom_id res chain seq x y z
N MET A 1 -42.51 17.13 -45.94
CA MET A 1 -41.16 17.51 -45.48
C MET A 1 -40.81 17.06 -44.04
N THR A 2 -41.64 16.25 -43.38
CA THR A 2 -41.48 15.80 -41.98
C THR A 2 -40.68 14.50 -41.84
N TYR A 3 -40.83 13.56 -42.78
CA TYR A 3 -40.20 12.24 -42.74
C TYR A 3 -38.67 12.24 -42.88
N ARG A 4 -38.13 13.19 -43.67
CA ARG A 4 -36.68 13.31 -43.90
C ARG A 4 -35.94 13.84 -42.66
N ARG A 5 -36.57 14.73 -41.89
CA ARG A 5 -36.04 15.25 -40.62
C ARG A 5 -36.08 14.19 -39.52
N LEU A 6 -37.14 13.38 -39.48
CA LEU A 6 -37.24 12.26 -38.54
C LEU A 6 -36.15 11.19 -38.77
N ARG A 7 -35.86 10.85 -40.03
CA ARG A 7 -34.76 9.92 -40.36
C ARG A 7 -33.39 10.45 -39.92
N VAL A 8 -33.14 11.75 -40.10
CA VAL A 8 -31.88 12.38 -39.66
C VAL A 8 -31.75 12.33 -38.14
N LEU A 9 -32.83 12.60 -37.40
CA LEU A 9 -32.82 12.52 -35.93
C LEU A 9 -32.53 11.09 -35.44
N VAL A 10 -33.16 10.07 -36.04
CA VAL A 10 -32.90 8.66 -35.68
C VAL A 10 -31.44 8.27 -35.93
N ILE A 11 -30.85 8.69 -37.05
CA ILE A 11 -29.44 8.41 -37.36
C ILE A 11 -28.51 9.06 -36.32
N VAL A 12 -28.80 10.29 -35.89
CA VAL A 12 -28.00 10.99 -34.87
C VAL A 12 -28.11 10.29 -33.50
N PHE A 13 -29.30 9.85 -33.10
CA PHE A 13 -29.48 9.09 -31.85
C PHE A 13 -28.75 7.74 -31.87
N VAL A 14 -28.79 7.02 -32.98
CA VAL A 14 -28.07 5.75 -33.12
C VAL A 14 -26.56 5.97 -33.12
N ALA A 15 -26.07 6.98 -33.83
CA ALA A 15 -24.64 7.31 -33.87
C ALA A 15 -24.12 7.73 -32.49
N THR A 16 -24.86 8.56 -31.76
CA THR A 16 -24.50 8.99 -30.40
C THR A 16 -24.53 7.81 -29.41
N TRP A 17 -25.49 6.90 -29.53
CA TRP A 17 -25.54 5.70 -28.69
C TRP A 17 -24.35 4.77 -28.94
N ILE A 18 -23.97 4.57 -30.21
CA ILE A 18 -22.78 3.78 -30.58
C ILE A 18 -21.52 4.43 -30.04
N LEU A 19 -21.33 5.74 -30.25
CA LEU A 19 -20.15 6.47 -29.77
C LEU A 19 -20.05 6.47 -28.23
N CYS A 20 -21.18 6.59 -27.53
CA CYS A 20 -21.20 6.53 -26.07
C CYS A 20 -20.85 5.12 -25.57
N SER A 21 -21.41 4.08 -26.19
CA SER A 21 -21.16 2.69 -25.82
C SER A 21 -19.71 2.29 -26.08
N THR A 22 -19.12 2.72 -27.20
CA THR A 22 -17.69 2.47 -27.48
C THR A 22 -16.81 3.26 -26.51
N PHE A 23 -17.13 4.52 -26.21
CA PHE A 23 -16.40 5.31 -25.22
C PHE A 23 -16.40 4.65 -23.83
N ILE A 24 -17.57 4.21 -23.34
CA ILE A 24 -17.68 3.48 -22.06
C ILE A 24 -16.89 2.18 -22.10
N TYR A 25 -16.97 1.41 -23.18
CA TYR A 25 -16.19 0.18 -23.35
C TYR A 25 -14.68 0.42 -23.32
N TYR A 26 -14.19 1.48 -23.99
CA TYR A 26 -12.76 1.84 -23.97
C TYR A 26 -12.30 2.29 -22.58
N ASN A 27 -13.11 3.05 -21.84
CA ASN A 27 -12.81 3.45 -20.46
C ASN A 27 -12.79 2.23 -19.51
N TYR A 28 -13.74 1.30 -19.66
CA TYR A 28 -13.75 0.05 -18.90
C TYR A 28 -12.51 -0.82 -19.21
N LYS A 29 -12.16 -0.96 -20.50
CA LYS A 29 -10.98 -1.75 -20.92
C LYS A 29 -9.67 -1.13 -20.45
N THR A 30 -9.59 0.19 -20.39
CA THR A 30 -8.41 0.88 -19.83
C THR A 30 -8.30 0.67 -18.32
N ASP A 31 -9.40 0.68 -17.56
CA ASP A 31 -9.42 0.35 -16.13
C ASP A 31 -8.97 -1.09 -15.85
N VAL A 32 -9.44 -2.06 -16.66
CA VAL A 32 -9.01 -3.46 -16.60
C VAL A 32 -7.52 -3.61 -16.94
N ASN A 33 -7.02 -2.94 -18.00
CA ASN A 33 -5.60 -2.95 -18.36
C ASN A 33 -4.71 -2.22 -17.34
N THR A 34 -5.23 -1.24 -16.59
CA THR A 34 -4.50 -0.63 -15.46
C THR A 34 -4.48 -1.53 -14.24
N ASN A 35 -5.50 -2.37 -14.03
CA ASN A 35 -5.51 -3.39 -12.96
C ASN A 35 -4.52 -4.54 -13.19
N GLU A 36 -4.02 -4.72 -14.42
CA GLU A 36 -2.93 -5.66 -14.72
C GLU A 36 -1.54 -5.10 -14.42
N ARG A 37 -1.42 -3.79 -14.16
CA ARG A 37 -0.14 -3.15 -13.85
C ARG A 37 0.17 -3.30 -12.36
N GLY A 38 0.69 -4.50 -12.02
CA GLY A 38 1.34 -4.78 -10.75
C GLY A 38 0.40 -5.16 -9.62
N LYS A 39 -0.38 -6.24 -9.79
CA LYS A 39 -1.01 -6.88 -8.63
C LYS A 39 0.11 -7.34 -7.71
N PHE A 40 0.23 -6.77 -6.50
CA PHE A 40 1.05 -7.32 -5.43
C PHE A 40 0.52 -8.72 -5.11
N THR A 41 1.04 -9.70 -5.83
CA THR A 41 0.87 -11.11 -5.53
C THR A 41 1.99 -11.45 -4.57
N SER A 42 1.67 -12.20 -3.52
CA SER A 42 2.68 -12.72 -2.61
C SER A 42 3.64 -13.70 -3.27
N ASP A 43 3.36 -14.11 -4.52
CA ASP A 43 4.29 -14.82 -5.40
C ASP A 43 5.42 -13.93 -5.94
N LEU A 44 5.23 -12.60 -6.04
CA LEU A 44 6.33 -11.66 -6.34
C LEU A 44 7.27 -11.43 -5.15
N LEU A 45 7.05 -12.13 -4.03
CA LEU A 45 8.04 -12.30 -2.98
C LEU A 45 9.06 -13.38 -3.33
N HIS A 46 9.45 -13.46 -4.61
CA HIS A 46 10.84 -13.82 -4.83
C HIS A 46 11.62 -12.66 -4.23
N PHE A 47 12.28 -12.97 -3.12
CA PHE A 47 13.22 -12.14 -2.40
C PHE A 47 14.34 -11.74 -3.36
N ASP A 48 14.04 -10.88 -4.34
CA ASP A 48 15.02 -9.98 -4.89
C ASP A 48 15.39 -9.09 -3.70
N ILE A 49 16.31 -9.61 -2.90
CA ILE A 49 17.52 -8.84 -2.69
C ILE A 49 17.85 -8.36 -4.10
N LYS A 50 17.37 -7.16 -4.47
CA LYS A 50 18.12 -6.34 -5.40
C LYS A 50 19.48 -6.34 -4.76
N VAL A 51 20.33 -7.27 -5.20
CA VAL A 51 21.75 -7.30 -4.91
C VAL A 51 22.11 -5.88 -5.23
N LEU A 52 22.34 -5.07 -4.18
CA LEU A 52 22.37 -3.62 -4.30
C LEU A 52 23.23 -3.36 -5.52
N ALA A 53 22.62 -2.89 -6.60
CA ALA A 53 23.42 -2.41 -7.70
C ALA A 53 24.38 -1.40 -7.03
N PRO A 54 25.66 -1.36 -7.40
CA PRO A 54 26.65 -0.54 -6.69
C PRO A 54 26.26 0.95 -6.57
N ASN A 55 25.25 1.40 -7.33
CA ASN A 55 24.64 2.72 -7.29
C ASN A 55 23.14 2.73 -6.91
N SER A 56 22.66 1.72 -6.19
CA SER A 56 21.25 1.65 -5.78
C SER A 56 20.99 2.59 -4.61
N THR A 57 19.97 3.44 -4.77
CA THR A 57 19.43 4.28 -3.71
C THR A 57 18.26 3.57 -3.04
N CYS A 58 18.12 3.71 -1.73
CA CYS A 58 16.96 3.17 -1.01
C CYS A 58 15.82 4.19 -0.97
N ARG A 59 14.59 3.67 -1.02
CA ARG A 59 13.43 4.41 -0.49
C ARG A 59 13.39 4.29 1.03
N HIS A 60 12.85 5.29 1.69
CA HIS A 60 12.71 5.28 3.15
C HIS A 60 11.47 6.05 3.61
N VAL A 61 11.04 5.79 4.84
CA VAL A 61 9.98 6.53 5.53
C VAL A 61 10.50 7.18 6.80
N LYS A 62 9.95 8.36 7.09
CA LYS A 62 10.27 9.14 8.28
C LYS A 62 9.02 9.91 8.73
N GLN A 63 8.36 9.40 9.75
CA GLN A 63 7.29 10.05 10.51
C GLN A 63 7.87 10.70 11.77
N SER A 64 8.82 10.04 12.44
CA SER A 64 9.53 10.54 13.61
C SER A 64 10.61 11.57 13.22
N PRO A 65 10.97 12.54 14.09
CA PRO A 65 12.00 13.53 13.78
C PRO A 65 13.40 12.92 13.57
N ILE A 66 13.70 11.80 14.24
CA ILE A 66 15.05 11.23 14.33
C ILE A 66 15.13 9.83 13.74
N LEU A 67 14.06 9.03 13.85
CA LEU A 67 14.07 7.63 13.41
C LEU A 67 13.56 7.50 11.96
N LEU A 68 14.17 6.61 11.19
CA LEU A 68 13.81 6.32 9.80
C LEU A 68 13.88 4.82 9.55
N ALA A 69 12.99 4.32 8.69
CA ALA A 69 13.02 2.94 8.18
C ALA A 69 13.23 2.94 6.65
N ASP A 70 14.17 2.14 6.16
CA ASP A 70 14.42 1.99 4.72
C ASP A 70 13.67 0.81 4.10
N GLU A 71 13.70 0.71 2.76
CA GLU A 71 13.02 -0.33 2.00
C GLU A 71 13.57 -1.74 2.20
N LEU A 72 14.77 -1.86 2.74
CA LEU A 72 15.40 -3.13 3.07
C LEU A 72 15.01 -3.59 4.49
N GLY A 73 14.33 -2.74 5.25
CA GLY A 73 13.85 -2.99 6.59
C GLY A 73 14.84 -2.58 7.68
N TYR A 74 15.92 -1.85 7.38
CA TYR A 74 16.82 -1.31 8.40
C TYR A 74 16.23 -0.07 9.06
N LEU A 75 16.55 0.09 10.34
CA LEU A 75 16.29 1.29 11.11
C LEU A 75 17.58 2.03 11.40
N CYS A 76 17.57 3.34 11.22
CA CYS A 76 18.69 4.19 11.60
C CYS A 76 18.22 5.56 12.03
N ASN A 77 19.13 6.29 12.67
CA ASN A 77 18.93 7.71 12.90
C ASN A 77 19.07 8.43 11.55
N TYR A 78 18.20 9.40 11.29
CA TYR A 78 18.27 10.26 10.11
C TYR A 78 19.66 10.90 9.93
N PHE A 79 20.35 11.26 11.02
CA PHE A 79 21.71 11.83 10.98
C PHE A 79 22.78 10.82 10.58
N THR A 80 22.47 9.52 10.60
CA THR A 80 23.38 8.42 10.21
C THR A 80 23.02 7.83 8.84
N LEU A 81 22.07 8.44 8.12
CA LEU A 81 21.65 8.00 6.80
C LEU A 81 22.81 8.15 5.80
N LEU A 82 23.04 7.12 4.98
CA LEU A 82 24.08 7.12 3.98
C LEU A 82 23.71 8.02 2.79
N THR A 83 24.69 8.37 1.96
CA THR A 83 24.50 9.21 0.76
C THR A 83 23.57 8.58 -0.27
N ASN A 84 23.44 7.26 -0.28
CA ASN A 84 22.49 6.53 -1.13
C ASN A 84 21.07 6.45 -0.52
N SER A 85 20.77 7.22 0.53
CA SER A 85 19.47 7.22 1.22
C SER A 85 19.11 5.89 1.89
N CYS A 86 20.07 4.98 2.08
CA CYS A 86 19.91 3.74 2.84
C CYS A 86 20.41 3.91 4.27
N CYS A 87 19.92 3.06 5.18
CA CYS A 87 20.54 2.93 6.48
C CYS A 87 21.85 2.11 6.38
N PRO A 88 22.82 2.34 7.26
CA PRO A 88 24.02 1.50 7.34
C PRO A 88 23.67 0.05 7.68
N PHE A 89 24.37 -0.92 7.11
CA PHE A 89 24.08 -2.35 7.29
C PHE A 89 24.34 -2.84 8.72
N GLU A 90 25.12 -2.10 9.50
CA GLU A 90 25.42 -2.39 10.90
C GLU A 90 24.24 -2.08 11.85
N THR A 91 23.19 -1.42 11.35
CA THR A 91 22.04 -1.07 12.18
C THR A 91 21.02 -2.21 12.26
N GLN A 92 20.03 -2.04 13.13
CA GLN A 92 19.03 -3.07 13.38
C GLN A 92 18.09 -3.21 12.16
N ARG A 93 17.78 -4.46 11.79
CA ARG A 93 16.87 -4.80 10.69
C ARG A 93 15.64 -5.52 11.19
N PHE A 94 14.49 -5.27 10.56
CA PHE A 94 13.20 -5.90 10.85
C PHE A 94 12.78 -5.76 12.32
N VAL A 95 12.94 -4.56 12.85
CA VAL A 95 12.78 -4.27 14.27
C VAL A 95 11.31 -4.14 14.65
N CYS A 96 10.90 -4.93 15.64
CA CYS A 96 9.54 -4.96 16.18
C CYS A 96 9.43 -4.42 17.62
N HIS A 97 10.41 -3.65 18.13
CA HIS A 97 10.52 -3.30 19.57
C HIS A 97 9.28 -2.64 20.18
N SER A 98 8.54 -1.82 19.43
CA SER A 98 7.32 -1.17 19.93
C SER A 98 6.03 -1.89 19.53
N CYS A 99 6.16 -3.04 18.88
CA CYS A 99 5.04 -3.81 18.38
C CYS A 99 4.54 -4.82 19.43
N LYS A 100 3.24 -5.04 19.44
CA LYS A 100 2.54 -6.04 20.25
C LYS A 100 2.20 -7.27 19.41
N PHE A 101 1.67 -8.30 20.07
CA PHE A 101 1.34 -9.59 19.44
C PHE A 101 0.28 -9.48 18.33
N ASN A 102 -0.59 -8.48 18.39
CA ASN A 102 -1.59 -8.17 17.35
C ASN A 102 -1.01 -7.42 16.14
N HIS A 103 0.32 -7.30 16.04
CA HIS A 103 1.02 -6.60 14.97
C HIS A 103 0.68 -5.11 14.88
N CYS A 104 0.33 -4.50 16.02
CA CYS A 104 0.21 -3.07 16.21
C CYS A 104 1.38 -2.52 17.00
N CYS A 105 1.84 -1.32 16.65
CA CYS A 105 3.01 -0.69 17.21
C CYS A 105 2.72 0.77 17.59
N SER A 106 3.46 1.28 18.57
CA SER A 106 3.38 2.70 18.96
C SER A 106 4.25 3.63 18.10
N VAL A 107 5.18 3.07 17.33
CA VAL A 107 6.13 3.81 16.48
C VAL A 107 5.98 3.34 15.03
N TYR A 108 5.81 4.30 14.11
CA TYR A 108 5.54 4.00 12.71
C TYR A 108 6.70 3.29 12.02
N GLU A 109 7.94 3.75 12.24
CA GLU A 109 9.13 3.15 11.64
C GLU A 109 9.34 1.71 12.10
N HIS A 110 9.04 1.40 13.36
CA HIS A 110 9.03 0.02 13.86
C HIS A 110 7.95 -0.81 13.18
N CYS A 111 6.75 -0.27 12.96
CA CYS A 111 5.71 -0.99 12.22
C CYS A 111 6.19 -1.35 10.81
N VAL A 112 6.74 -0.39 10.07
CA VAL A 112 7.21 -0.62 8.69
C VAL A 112 8.38 -1.61 8.65
N SER A 113 9.40 -1.40 9.49
CA SER A 113 10.55 -2.31 9.60
C SER A 113 10.12 -3.73 9.99
N CYS A 114 9.30 -3.88 11.03
CA CYS A 114 8.77 -5.17 11.47
C CYS A 114 7.93 -5.84 10.39
N CYS A 115 7.03 -5.08 9.74
CA CYS A 115 6.17 -5.57 8.68
C CYS A 115 7.01 -6.22 7.58
N LEU A 116 8.10 -5.58 7.14
CA LEU A 116 9.00 -6.02 6.06
C LEU A 116 9.71 -7.36 6.32
N ASN A 117 9.64 -7.89 7.54
CA ASN A 117 10.20 -9.20 7.85
C ASN A 117 9.51 -10.29 7.01
N PRO A 118 10.26 -11.10 6.24
CA PRO A 118 9.70 -12.18 5.43
C PRO A 118 8.87 -13.21 6.21
N THR A 119 9.11 -13.35 7.51
CA THR A 119 8.30 -14.22 8.38
C THR A 119 6.83 -13.82 8.41
N ASN A 120 6.51 -12.56 8.09
CA ASN A 120 5.15 -12.03 8.07
C ASN A 120 4.43 -12.24 6.73
N LYS A 121 5.05 -12.88 5.74
CA LYS A 121 4.42 -13.18 4.44
C LYS A 121 3.02 -13.81 4.57
N PRO A 122 2.77 -14.82 5.43
CA PRO A 122 1.42 -15.38 5.59
C PRO A 122 0.39 -14.35 6.07
N LEU A 123 0.80 -13.39 6.90
CA LEU A 123 -0.08 -12.32 7.39
C LEU A 123 -0.41 -11.32 6.27
N TRP A 124 0.56 -10.99 5.41
CA TRP A 124 0.32 -10.11 4.26
C TRP A 124 -0.76 -10.68 3.35
N ASP A 125 -0.72 -11.98 3.07
CA ASP A 125 -1.70 -12.68 2.24
C ASP A 125 -3.10 -12.57 2.81
N GLN A 126 -3.23 -12.81 4.12
CA GLN A 126 -4.49 -12.67 4.83
C GLN A 126 -5.01 -11.22 4.79
N VAL A 127 -4.13 -10.24 4.98
CA VAL A 127 -4.51 -8.81 4.92
C VAL A 127 -5.00 -8.42 3.53
N ILE A 128 -4.34 -8.87 2.47
CA ILE A 128 -4.69 -8.56 1.07
C ILE A 128 -6.01 -9.23 0.67
N GLN A 129 -6.21 -10.49 1.09
CA GLN A 129 -7.46 -11.20 0.85
C GLN A 129 -8.64 -10.49 1.53
N ASN A 130 -8.46 -10.03 2.77
CA ASN A 130 -9.48 -9.33 3.55
C ASN A 130 -9.60 -7.82 3.24
N ALA A 131 -8.70 -7.25 2.44
CA ALA A 131 -8.66 -5.81 2.16
C ALA A 131 -9.95 -5.27 1.53
N ASN A 132 -10.68 -6.10 0.77
CA ASN A 132 -11.96 -5.70 0.18
C ASN A 132 -13.06 -5.50 1.22
N ALA A 133 -13.13 -6.38 2.21
CA ALA A 133 -14.13 -6.35 3.28
C ALA A 133 -13.85 -5.20 4.26
N ASN A 134 -12.57 -4.90 4.49
CA ASN A 134 -12.14 -3.92 5.48
C ASN A 134 -11.97 -2.50 4.91
N SER A 135 -12.50 -2.21 3.71
CA SER A 135 -12.34 -0.90 3.03
C SER A 135 -10.88 -0.48 2.81
N ARG A 136 -9.95 -1.45 2.74
CA ARG A 136 -8.50 -1.25 2.53
C ARG A 136 -8.05 -1.60 1.11
N ARG A 137 -8.91 -1.38 0.11
CA ARG A 137 -8.65 -1.75 -1.29
C ARG A 137 -7.35 -1.16 -1.86
N HIS A 138 -6.94 0.02 -1.37
CA HIS A 138 -5.71 0.69 -1.76
C HIS A 138 -4.44 -0.15 -1.50
N LEU A 139 -4.46 -1.09 -0.55
CA LEU A 139 -3.33 -1.99 -0.29
C LEU A 139 -3.00 -2.91 -1.47
N LYS A 140 -3.98 -3.17 -2.34
CA LYS A 140 -3.79 -3.99 -3.55
C LYS A 140 -3.06 -3.25 -4.67
N LEU A 141 -2.91 -1.93 -4.55
CA LEU A 141 -2.21 -1.09 -5.51
C LEU A 141 -0.71 -1.01 -5.24
N ALA A 142 -0.26 -1.51 -4.08
CA ALA A 142 1.16 -1.58 -3.78
C ALA A 142 1.88 -2.40 -4.86
N ILE A 143 3.10 -2.00 -5.21
CA ILE A 143 3.90 -2.68 -6.24
C ILE A 143 4.87 -3.66 -5.58
N ASP A 144 5.38 -3.33 -4.40
CA ASP A 144 6.34 -4.15 -3.65
C ASP A 144 6.03 -4.20 -2.14
N ALA A 145 6.81 -4.99 -1.42
CA ALA A 145 6.61 -5.20 0.01
C ALA A 145 6.80 -3.93 0.83
N PHE A 146 7.71 -3.04 0.39
CA PHE A 146 7.93 -1.77 1.06
C PHE A 146 6.70 -0.87 0.93
N GLU A 147 6.17 -0.67 -0.28
CA GLU A 147 4.97 0.11 -0.49
C GLU A 147 3.77 -0.48 0.25
N PHE A 148 3.63 -1.81 0.25
CA PHE A 148 2.60 -2.49 1.03
C PHE A 148 2.73 -2.19 2.52
N CYS A 149 3.92 -2.38 3.10
CA CYS A 149 4.17 -2.15 4.52
C CYS A 149 3.98 -0.67 4.92
N VAL A 150 4.43 0.27 4.07
CA VAL A 150 4.21 1.70 4.26
C VAL A 150 2.72 2.03 4.27
N ALA A 151 1.95 1.46 3.35
CA ALA A 151 0.52 1.70 3.23
C ALA A 151 -0.28 1.06 4.37
N VAL A 152 -0.01 -0.21 4.71
CA VAL A 152 -0.75 -0.94 5.75
C VAL A 152 -0.47 -0.36 7.13
N CYS A 153 0.78 0.01 7.44
CA CYS A 153 1.17 0.55 8.74
C CYS A 153 0.67 1.98 8.98
N ARG A 154 0.20 2.70 7.96
CA ARG A 154 -0.42 4.01 8.20
C ARG A 154 -1.64 3.84 9.10
N THR A 155 -1.91 4.86 9.90
CA THR A 155 -3.01 4.87 10.85
C THR A 155 -4.30 4.36 10.21
N SER A 156 -4.83 3.26 10.74
CA SER A 156 -6.02 2.62 10.18
C SER A 156 -7.27 3.04 10.95
N SER A 157 -8.41 3.07 10.25
CA SER A 157 -9.73 3.15 10.89
C SER A 157 -9.94 2.11 12.00
N LEU A 158 -9.25 0.97 11.96
CA LEU A 158 -9.31 -0.06 13.01
C LEU A 158 -8.77 0.41 14.36
N THR A 159 -7.79 1.33 14.39
CA THR A 159 -7.19 1.82 15.63
C THR A 159 -7.95 3.02 16.21
N VAL A 160 -8.99 3.49 15.52
CA VAL A 160 -9.75 4.69 15.81
C VAL A 160 -11.18 4.34 16.29
N LEU A 161 -11.70 5.14 17.23
CA LEU A 161 -13.06 5.09 17.78
C LEU A 161 -13.91 6.23 17.18
N HIS A 162 -14.64 6.96 18.03
CA HIS A 162 -15.40 8.15 17.67
C HIS A 162 -14.47 9.38 17.62
N GLU A 163 -14.73 10.31 16.71
CA GLU A 163 -14.01 11.60 16.59
C GLU A 163 -12.48 11.49 16.45
N ASN A 164 -11.98 10.47 15.76
CA ASN A 164 -10.53 10.24 15.58
C ASN A 164 -9.76 9.96 16.88
N LYS A 165 -10.44 9.58 17.97
CA LYS A 165 -9.78 9.12 19.19
C LYS A 165 -9.22 7.71 19.00
N TYR A 166 -7.95 7.51 19.34
CA TYR A 166 -7.34 6.18 19.30
C TYR A 166 -7.87 5.26 20.40
N ARG A 167 -8.02 3.97 20.09
CA ARG A 167 -8.32 2.91 21.06
C ARG A 167 -7.22 2.81 22.11
N ASN A 168 -5.99 2.66 21.64
CA ASN A 168 -4.81 2.59 22.48
C ASN A 168 -3.66 3.36 21.83
N LEU A 169 -3.07 4.30 22.56
CA LEU A 169 -1.94 5.12 22.10
C LEU A 169 -0.66 4.30 21.87
N ASN A 170 -0.59 3.08 22.40
CA ASN A 170 0.53 2.17 22.17
C ASN A 170 0.36 1.28 20.92
N GLU A 171 -0.78 1.36 20.25
CA GLU A 171 -1.19 0.47 19.15
C GLU A 171 -1.82 1.27 18.00
N ILE A 172 -1.10 2.30 17.54
CA ILE A 172 -1.60 3.26 16.54
C ILE A 172 -1.38 2.74 15.11
N TYR A 173 -0.24 2.10 14.87
CA TYR A 173 0.22 1.66 13.56
C TYR A 173 0.17 0.14 13.48
N CYS A 174 -0.65 -0.42 12.60
CA CYS A 174 -0.87 -1.87 12.57
C CYS A 174 -0.71 -2.42 11.15
N PHE A 175 0.01 -3.54 11.02
CA PHE A 175 0.05 -4.29 9.77
C PHE A 175 -0.76 -5.60 9.82
N GLY A 176 -1.37 -5.91 10.97
CA GLY A 176 -2.25 -7.06 11.16
C GLY A 176 -3.73 -6.80 10.86
N LEU A 177 -4.52 -7.84 11.09
CA LEU A 177 -5.98 -7.84 10.97
C LEU A 177 -6.70 -7.56 12.28
N GLU A 178 -6.03 -7.81 13.41
CA GLU A 178 -6.61 -7.64 14.74
C GLU A 178 -6.71 -6.16 15.12
N THR A 179 -7.83 -5.80 15.75
CA THR A 179 -8.04 -4.46 16.30
C THR A 179 -7.43 -4.37 17.70
N PRO A 180 -6.80 -3.24 18.07
CA PRO A 180 -6.38 -3.00 19.45
C PRO A 180 -7.56 -3.10 20.42
N ASN A 181 -7.29 -3.61 21.61
CA ASN A 181 -8.26 -3.55 22.71
C ASN A 181 -8.44 -2.09 23.18
N ILE A 182 -9.61 -1.82 23.79
CA ILE A 182 -9.96 -0.51 24.36
C ILE A 182 -9.30 -0.33 25.73
#